data_AF-A0A0N0V2B7-F1
#
_entry.id   AF-A0A0N0V2B7-F1
#
_cell.length_a   1.000
_cell.length_b   1.000
_cell.length_c   1.000
_cell.angle_alpha   90.00
_cell.angle_beta   90.00
_cell.angle_gamma   90.00
#
_symmetry.space_group_name_H-M   'P 1'
#
loop_
_entity.id
_entity.type
_entity.pdbx_description
1 polymer ?
#
loop_
_entity_poly.entity_id
_entity_poly.type
_entity_poly.pdbx_seq_one_letter_code
_entity_poly.pdbx_strand_id
1 'polypeptide(L)'
;MRQYEADTWYDQNGRIIFTCSKGLIGVGFSRPEWNNIKDMKSGTVERTIIDNTMPGGPMERTITYKAPFDRCDREKDYEVVWREFERRFKDRG
;
A
#
# COMPACT_ATOMS: atom_id res chain seq x y z
N MET A 1 -8.07 11.36 13.53
CA MET A 1 -8.46 10.45 12.43
C MET A 1 -7.44 10.35 11.29
N ARG A 2 -6.37 11.16 11.24
CA ARG A 2 -5.39 11.17 10.13
C ARG A 2 -4.24 10.15 10.20
N GLN A 3 -4.02 9.49 11.34
CA GLN A 3 -2.84 8.64 11.52
C GLN A 3 -2.98 7.22 10.95
N TYR A 4 -4.20 6.72 10.73
CA TYR A 4 -4.43 5.32 10.33
C TYR A 4 -4.25 5.08 8.82
N GLU A 5 -4.39 6.11 7.99
CA GLU A 5 -4.16 6.01 6.53
C GLU A 5 -2.70 6.34 6.15
N ALA A 6 -1.98 7.06 7.02
CA ALA A 6 -0.62 7.51 6.74
C ALA A 6 0.44 6.39 6.76
N ASP A 7 0.14 5.22 7.33
CA ASP A 7 1.09 4.11 7.48
C ASP A 7 0.64 2.88 6.67
N THR A 8 0.00 3.11 5.52
CA THR A 8 -0.32 2.07 4.54
C THR A 8 0.62 2.17 3.34
N TRP A 9 1.28 1.06 3.03
CA TRP A 9 2.29 0.95 1.99
C TRP A 9 1.87 -0.09 0.95
N TYR A 10 2.22 0.18 -0.30
CA TYR A 10 1.85 -0.60 -1.45
C TYR A 10 3.09 -1.07 -2.21
N ASP A 11 2.99 -2.24 -2.84
CA ASP A 11 3.96 -2.70 -3.81
C ASP A 11 3.71 -2.09 -5.20
N GLN A 12 4.61 -2.34 -6.16
CA GLN A 12 4.44 -1.83 -7.53
C GLN A 12 3.15 -2.30 -8.24
N ASN A 13 2.53 -3.37 -7.76
CA ASN A 13 1.28 -3.90 -8.32
C ASN A 13 0.03 -3.32 -7.61
N GLY A 14 0.21 -2.40 -6.66
CA GLY A 14 -0.87 -1.80 -5.88
C GLY A 14 -1.40 -2.70 -4.76
N ARG A 15 -0.67 -3.77 -4.37
CA ARG A 15 -1.03 -4.61 -3.23
C ARG A 15 -0.54 -3.98 -1.94
N ILE A 16 -1.37 -4.01 -0.90
CA ILE A 16 -0.95 -3.56 0.44
C ILE A 16 0.14 -4.51 0.95
N ILE A 17 1.36 -3.98 1.07
CA ILE A 17 2.47 -4.72 1.68
C ILE A 17 2.50 -4.52 3.19
N PHE A 18 2.03 -3.38 3.69
CA PHE A 18 1.95 -3.10 5.12
C PHE A 18 0.82 -2.11 5.41
N THR A 19 0.10 -2.31 6.52
CA THR A 19 -0.88 -1.35 7.04
C THR A 19 -0.96 -1.40 8.55
N CYS A 20 -1.16 -0.25 9.19
CA CYS A 20 -1.48 -0.15 10.62
C CYS A 20 -2.99 -0.10 10.92
N SER A 21 -3.82 -0.26 9.88
CA SER A 21 -5.28 -0.17 10.01
C SER A 21 -5.84 -1.30 10.88
N LYS A 22 -6.58 -0.93 11.93
CA LYS A 22 -7.28 -1.87 12.82
C LYS A 22 -8.38 -2.67 12.13
N GLY A 23 -8.82 -2.25 10.94
CA GLY A 23 -9.83 -2.95 10.15
C GLY A 23 -9.27 -4.00 9.20
N LEU A 24 -7.95 -4.02 8.98
CA LEU A 24 -7.26 -4.91 8.04
C LEU A 24 -6.23 -5.79 8.76
N ILE A 25 -6.61 -6.33 9.91
CA ILE A 25 -5.74 -7.20 10.71
C ILE A 25 -5.38 -8.44 9.89
N GLY A 26 -4.08 -8.68 9.69
CA GLY A 26 -3.55 -9.81 8.92
C GLY A 26 -3.17 -9.49 7.47
N VAL A 27 -3.48 -8.28 6.98
CA VAL A 27 -3.10 -7.81 5.64
C VAL A 27 -1.67 -7.29 5.63
N GLY A 28 -0.84 -7.83 4.73
CA GLY A 28 0.56 -7.44 4.60
C GLY A 28 1.48 -8.01 5.70
N PHE A 29 2.69 -7.50 5.77
CA PHE A 29 3.70 -7.87 6.76
C PHE A 29 3.37 -7.29 8.15
N SER A 30 3.90 -7.93 9.20
CA SER A 30 3.85 -7.35 10.54
C SER A 30 4.77 -6.11 10.62
N ARG A 31 4.57 -5.26 11.62
CA ARG A 31 5.40 -4.04 11.80
C ARG A 31 6.91 -4.34 11.95
N PRO A 32 7.34 -5.39 12.67
CA PRO A 32 8.75 -5.79 12.71
C PRO A 32 9.30 -6.20 11.35
N GLU A 33 8.59 -7.06 10.62
CA GLU A 33 8.99 -7.51 9.28
C GLU A 33 9.06 -6.34 8.29
N TRP A 34 8.05 -5.47 8.31
CA TRP A 34 8.00 -4.27 7.49
C TRP A 34 9.21 -3.37 7.71
N ASN A 35 9.62 -3.14 8.97
CA ASN A 35 10.78 -2.32 9.27
C ASN A 35 12.09 -2.87 8.68
N ASN A 36 12.18 -4.18 8.43
CA ASN A 36 13.36 -4.81 7.83
C ASN A 36 13.36 -4.70 6.30
N ILE A 37 12.19 -4.61 5.65
CA ILE A 37 12.06 -4.61 4.18
C ILE A 37 11.70 -3.24 3.60
N LYS A 38 11.23 -2.27 4.40
CA LYS A 38 10.74 -0.96 3.93
C LYS A 38 11.76 -0.16 3.11
N ASP A 39 13.05 -0.35 3.41
CA ASP A 39 14.15 0.38 2.77
C ASP A 39 14.63 -0.31 1.47
N MET A 40 13.98 -1.41 1.07
CA MET A 40 14.25 -2.09 -0.20
C MET A 40 13.81 -1.20 -1.37
N LYS A 41 14.78 -0.74 -2.15
CA LYS A 41 14.53 0.05 -3.37
C LYS A 41 14.28 -0.80 -4.62
N SER A 42 14.67 -2.08 -4.58
CA SER A 42 14.52 -3.03 -5.67
C SER A 42 14.53 -4.46 -5.12
N GLY A 43 13.74 -5.35 -5.73
CA GLY A 43 13.65 -6.75 -5.35
C GLY A 43 12.21 -7.22 -5.17
N THR A 44 12.07 -8.47 -4.77
CA THR A 44 10.77 -9.09 -4.47
C THR A 44 10.81 -9.71 -3.09
N VAL A 45 9.72 -9.59 -2.34
CA VAL A 45 9.54 -10.20 -1.03
C VAL A 45 8.36 -11.14 -1.11
N GLU A 46 8.55 -12.39 -0.70
CA GLU A 46 7.50 -13.40 -0.71
C GLU A 46 6.94 -13.60 0.68
N ARG A 47 5.63 -13.80 0.76
CA ARG A 47 4.93 -14.11 2.01
C ARG A 47 3.98 -15.27 1.79
N THR A 48 4.15 -16.33 2.55
CA THR A 48 3.19 -17.42 2.60
C THR A 48 2.05 -17.03 3.54
N ILE A 49 0.83 -17.05 3.03
CA ILE A 49 -0.39 -16.82 3.81
C ILE A 49 -1.30 -18.03 3.72
N ILE A 50 -2.13 -18.22 4.74
CA ILE A 50 -3.23 -19.20 4.71
C ILE A 50 -4.47 -18.45 4.25
N ASP A 51 -4.94 -18.74 3.04
CA ASP A 51 -6.16 -18.20 2.47
C ASP A 51 -7.34 -19.10 2.81
N ASN A 52 -8.19 -18.64 3.73
CA ASN A 52 -9.41 -19.33 4.18
C ASN A 52 -10.68 -18.78 3.50
N THR A 53 -10.54 -17.89 2.51
CA THR A 53 -11.70 -17.19 1.91
C THR A 53 -12.34 -17.98 0.77
N MET A 54 -11.69 -19.04 0.30
CA MET A 54 -12.16 -19.87 -0.81
C MET A 54 -12.96 -21.08 -0.31
N PRO A 55 -14.02 -21.49 -1.03
CA PRO A 55 -14.88 -22.64 -0.66
C PRO A 55 -14.21 -24.04 -0.78
N GLY A 56 -12.88 -24.12 -0.70
CA GLY A 56 -12.09 -25.37 -0.72
C GLY A 56 -11.33 -25.65 0.58
N GLY A 57 -11.52 -24.82 1.61
CA GLY A 57 -10.77 -24.92 2.87
C GLY A 57 -9.47 -24.10 2.85
N PRO A 58 -8.69 -24.15 3.95
CA PRO A 58 -7.43 -23.42 4.09
C PRO A 58 -6.44 -23.81 3.00
N MET A 59 -6.05 -22.88 2.15
CA MET A 59 -5.01 -23.11 1.14
C MET A 59 -3.81 -22.19 1.40
N GLU A 60 -2.61 -22.75 1.38
CA GLU A 60 -1.39 -21.95 1.41
C GLU A 60 -1.19 -21.22 0.08
N ARG A 61 -0.99 -19.91 0.16
CA ARG A 61 -0.72 -19.05 -1.00
C ARG A 61 0.52 -18.22 -0.73
N THR A 62 1.46 -18.27 -1.66
CA THR A 62 2.63 -17.39 -1.66
C THR A 62 2.29 -16.11 -2.42
N ILE A 63 2.33 -14.97 -1.73
CA ILE A 63 2.17 -13.65 -2.31
C ILE A 63 3.57 -13.06 -2.53
N THR A 64 3.92 -12.79 -3.78
CA THR A 64 5.12 -12.03 -4.14
C THR A 64 4.77 -10.54 -4.21
N TYR A 65 5.50 -9.72 -3.46
CA TYR A 65 5.45 -8.27 -3.46
C TYR A 65 6.68 -7.71 -4.15
N LYS A 66 6.53 -6.64 -4.93
CA LYS A 66 7.64 -6.03 -5.70
C LYS A 66 7.98 -4.63 -5.19
N ALA A 67 9.25 -4.42 -4.85
CA ALA A 67 9.81 -3.12 -4.47
C ALA A 67 10.08 -2.22 -5.72
N PRO A 68 10.19 -0.89 -5.58
CA PRO A 68 10.09 -0.10 -4.35
C PRO A 68 8.65 -0.06 -3.82
N PHE A 69 8.54 0.09 -2.50
CA PHE A 69 7.27 0.26 -1.83
C PHE A 69 6.91 1.73 -1.76
N ASP A 70 5.67 2.05 -2.12
CA ASP A 70 5.20 3.42 -2.15
C ASP A 70 4.07 3.63 -1.14
N ARG A 71 3.99 4.85 -0.63
CA ARG A 71 2.93 5.29 0.27
C ARG A 71 2.09 6.30 -0.51
N CYS A 72 0.94 5.86 -1.03
CA CYS A 72 -0.03 6.78 -1.62
C CYS A 72 -0.54 7.73 -0.55
N ASP A 73 -0.04 8.97 -0.57
CA ASP A 73 -0.57 10.06 0.23
C ASP A 73 -1.70 10.73 -0.57
N ARG A 74 -2.91 10.20 -0.40
CA ARG A 74 -4.10 10.66 -1.12
C ARG A 74 -4.33 12.17 -0.99
N GLU A 75 -3.95 12.79 0.13
CA GLU A 75 -4.07 14.25 0.31
C GLU A 75 -3.14 15.01 -0.64
N LYS A 76 -1.91 14.52 -0.87
CA LYS A 76 -0.98 15.12 -1.84
C LYS A 76 -1.45 14.98 -3.29
N ASP A 77 -2.05 13.84 -3.63
CA ASP A 77 -2.59 13.64 -4.98
C ASP A 77 -3.70 14.65 -5.28
N TYR A 78 -4.58 14.93 -4.31
CA TYR A 78 -5.59 15.98 -4.46
C TYR A 78 -4.98 17.38 -4.56
N GLU A 79 -3.92 17.69 -3.80
CA GLU A 79 -3.24 18.98 -3.90
C GLU A 79 -2.65 19.22 -5.30
N VAL A 80 -2.02 18.20 -5.89
CA VAL A 80 -1.45 18.28 -7.25
C VAL A 80 -2.55 18.46 -8.30
N VAL A 81 -3.62 17.66 -8.22
CA VAL A 81 -4.75 17.76 -9.14
C VAL A 81 -5.42 19.13 -9.04
N TRP A 82 -5.62 19.64 -7.82
CA TRP A 82 -6.24 20.95 -7.59
C TRP A 82 -5.37 22.08 -8.11
N ARG A 83 -4.06 22.05 -7.84
CA ARG A 83 -3.09 23.04 -8.38
C ARG A 83 -3.09 23.07 -9.91
N GLU A 84 -3.14 21.91 -10.56
CA GLU A 84 -3.22 21.83 -12.02
C GLU A 84 -4.57 22.33 -12.56
N PHE A 85 -5.66 22.11 -11.82
CA PHE A 85 -6.97 22.65 -12.14
C PHE A 85 -6.98 24.18 -12.05
N GLU A 86 -6.46 24.77 -10.97
CA GLU A 86 -6.33 26.24 -10.82
C GLU A 86 -5.48 26.87 -11.93
N ARG A 87 -4.38 26.21 -12.34
CA ARG A 87 -3.54 26.65 -13.45
C ARG A 87 -4.34 26.72 -14.76
N ARG A 88 -5.09 25.66 -15.09
CA ARG A 88 -5.89 25.58 -16.32
C ARG A 88 -7.09 26.54 -16.34
N PHE A 89 -7.66 26.85 -15.18
CA PHE A 89 -8.75 27.83 -15.08
C PHE A 89 -8.27 29.28 -15.16
N LYS A 90 -7.01 29.57 -14.80
CA LYS A 90 -6.41 30.90 -15.02
C LYS A 90 -6.06 31.18 -16.48
N ASP A 91 -5.67 30.17 -17.25
CA ASP A 91 -5.36 30.32 -18.68
C ASP A 91 -6.60 30.47 -19.59
N ARG A 92 -7.81 30.40 -19.03
CA ARG A 92 -9.10 30.58 -19.74
C ARG A 92 -9.87 31.84 -19.33
N GLY A 93 -9.24 32.74 -18.56
CA GLY A 93 -9.78 34.04 -18.16
C GLY A 93 -9.41 35.15 -19.13
#